data_AF-A0A8J6UNG9-F1
#
_entry.id   AF-A0A8J6UNG9-F1
#
_cell.length_a   1.000
_cell.length_b   1.000
_cell.length_c   1.000
_cell.angle_alpha   90.00
_cell.angle_beta   90.00
_cell.angle_gamma   90.00
#
_symmetry.space_group_name_H-M   'P 1'
#
loop_
_entity.id
_entity.type
_entity.pdbx_description
1 polymer ?
#
loop_
_entity_poly.entity_id
_entity_poly.type
_entity_poly.pdbx_seq_one_letter_code
_entity_poly.pdbx_strand_id
1 'polypeptide(L)'
;MTLDFWAKTSGTWINIGTVLAGTALGLGLQGRLSMRMQRIITQGLGLITLFVGIQMAGSLTKTQAGRIDGVVLALLAIALGGLLGEWWQLEERLTAVGDWLKQRFKRGGGFTDGFVAASLLFCVGPMTLIGSLNNGLTGDNTLLTLKATMDGLAAIAFTSSFGIGVGFSTLIILVYQGGLSLAAGLLAQSLPDPATDPCVLLVTGVGGLMILGISLNLLEIAQVRVASFLPALALAPLIYFILAR
;
A
#
# COMPACT_ATOMS: atom_id res chain seq x y z
N MET A 1 2.55 -4.18 -28.15
CA MET A 1 1.08 -4.12 -28.17
C MET A 1 0.66 -3.23 -27.02
N THR A 2 0.01 -2.10 -27.27
CA THR A 2 -0.41 -1.19 -26.19
C THR A 2 -1.48 -1.85 -25.35
N LEU A 3 -1.26 -2.01 -24.05
CA LEU A 3 -2.26 -2.54 -23.13
C LEU A 3 -3.53 -1.68 -23.18
N ASP A 4 -4.68 -2.35 -23.23
CA ASP A 4 -5.98 -1.68 -23.16
C ASP A 4 -6.24 -1.13 -21.74
N PHE A 5 -7.15 -0.17 -21.63
CA PHE A 5 -7.56 0.48 -20.39
C PHE A 5 -7.90 -0.53 -19.28
N TRP A 6 -8.64 -1.58 -19.63
CA TRP A 6 -9.06 -2.62 -18.69
C TRP A 6 -7.90 -3.45 -18.16
N ALA A 7 -6.93 -3.78 -19.02
CA ALA A 7 -5.73 -4.49 -18.60
C ALA A 7 -4.94 -3.65 -17.59
N LYS A 8 -4.74 -2.36 -17.90
CA LYS A 8 -4.01 -1.40 -17.07
C LYS A 8 -4.64 -1.16 -15.70
N THR A 9 -5.96 -1.27 -15.59
CA THR A 9 -6.71 -0.92 -14.36
C THR A 9 -7.35 -2.12 -13.67
N SER A 10 -7.11 -3.34 -14.16
CA SER A 10 -7.76 -4.56 -13.68
C SER A 10 -7.63 -4.76 -12.17
N GLY A 11 -6.45 -4.51 -11.59
CA GLY A 11 -6.25 -4.62 -10.14
C GLY A 11 -7.09 -3.62 -9.33
N THR A 12 -7.38 -2.44 -9.89
CA THR A 12 -8.26 -1.43 -9.26
C THR A 12 -9.71 -1.89 -9.23
N TRP A 13 -10.20 -2.46 -10.33
CA TRP A 13 -11.56 -2.99 -10.38
C TRP A 13 -11.75 -4.19 -9.45
N ILE A 14 -10.75 -5.07 -9.37
CA ILE A 14 -10.75 -6.19 -8.42
C ILE A 14 -10.79 -5.67 -6.98
N ASN A 15 -10.00 -4.64 -6.65
CA ASN A 15 -10.01 -4.03 -5.31
C ASN A 15 -11.37 -3.40 -4.97
N ILE A 16 -11.94 -2.62 -5.89
CA ILE A 16 -13.28 -2.05 -5.71
C ILE A 16 -14.31 -3.16 -5.46
N GLY A 17 -14.33 -4.21 -6.28
CA GLY A 17 -15.27 -5.31 -6.13
C GLY A 17 -15.14 -6.05 -4.81
N THR A 18 -13.91 -6.36 -4.39
CA THR A 18 -13.62 -7.06 -3.13
C THR A 18 -13.96 -6.21 -1.89
N VAL A 19 -13.66 -4.90 -1.91
CA VAL A 19 -14.03 -3.99 -0.81
C VAL A 19 -15.54 -3.80 -0.72
N LEU A 20 -16.26 -3.67 -1.84
CA LEU A 20 -17.72 -3.59 -1.84
C LEU A 20 -18.35 -4.89 -1.33
N ALA A 21 -17.86 -6.05 -1.78
CA ALA A 21 -18.32 -7.34 -1.29
C ALA A 21 -18.03 -7.52 0.21
N GLY A 22 -16.84 -7.17 0.65
CA GLY A 22 -16.45 -7.18 2.06
C GLY A 22 -17.31 -6.24 2.90
N THR A 23 -17.63 -5.07 2.39
CA THR A 23 -18.55 -4.12 3.04
C THR A 23 -19.95 -4.71 3.14
N ALA A 24 -20.50 -5.28 2.07
CA ALA A 24 -21.83 -5.89 2.08
C ALA A 24 -21.92 -7.02 3.11
N LEU A 25 -20.91 -7.90 3.16
CA LEU A 25 -20.81 -8.96 4.16
C LEU A 25 -20.67 -8.40 5.57
N GLY A 26 -19.82 -7.38 5.76
CA GLY A 26 -19.60 -6.73 7.04
C GLY A 26 -20.86 -6.03 7.58
N LEU A 27 -21.70 -5.47 6.71
CA LEU A 27 -23.02 -4.94 7.09
C LEU A 27 -23.97 -6.04 7.55
N GLY A 28 -24.00 -7.18 6.85
CA GLY A 28 -24.79 -8.34 7.28
C GLY A 28 -24.35 -8.94 8.62
N LEU A 29 -23.06 -8.75 8.96
CA LEU A 29 -22.45 -9.20 10.22
C LEU A 29 -22.35 -8.09 11.28
N GLN A 30 -22.92 -6.91 11.04
CA GLN A 30 -22.82 -5.78 11.94
C GLN A 30 -23.37 -6.13 13.33
N GLY A 31 -22.61 -5.84 14.37
CA GLY A 31 -22.94 -6.19 15.76
C GLY A 31 -22.80 -7.68 16.12
N ARG A 32 -22.44 -8.57 15.17
CA ARG A 32 -22.22 -10.01 15.41
C ARG A 32 -20.74 -10.39 15.52
N LEU A 33 -19.86 -9.57 14.95
CA LEU A 33 -18.41 -9.78 15.02
C LEU A 33 -17.86 -9.33 16.38
N SER A 34 -17.37 -10.29 17.16
CA SER A 34 -16.70 -9.98 18.43
C SER A 34 -15.33 -9.32 18.20
N MET A 35 -14.85 -8.53 19.16
CA MET A 35 -13.51 -7.95 19.14
C MET A 35 -12.40 -9.00 18.96
N ARG A 36 -12.61 -10.22 19.49
CA ARG A 36 -11.67 -11.34 19.31
C ARG A 36 -11.59 -11.79 17.86
N MET A 37 -12.72 -11.85 17.16
CA MET A 37 -12.75 -12.22 15.74
C MET A 37 -12.09 -11.14 14.87
N GLN A 38 -12.33 -9.86 15.17
CA GLN A 38 -11.64 -8.76 14.47
C GLN A 38 -10.12 -8.81 14.69
N ARG A 39 -9.67 -9.13 15.91
CA ARG A 39 -8.26 -9.36 16.20
C ARG A 39 -7.66 -10.52 15.41
N ILE A 40 -8.38 -11.65 15.29
CA ILE A 40 -7.90 -12.79 14.49
C ILE A 40 -7.80 -12.43 13.00
N ILE A 41 -8.75 -11.66 12.46
CA ILE A 41 -8.70 -11.19 11.06
C ILE A 41 -7.47 -10.30 10.85
N THR A 42 -7.26 -9.33 11.74
CA THR A 42 -6.11 -8.40 11.66
C THR A 42 -4.76 -9.12 11.83
N GLN A 43 -4.69 -10.12 12.71
CA GLN A 43 -3.51 -10.97 12.83
C GLN A 43 -3.26 -11.81 11.57
N GLY A 44 -4.31 -12.40 10.98
CA GLY A 44 -4.20 -13.12 9.70
C GLY A 44 -3.71 -12.23 8.56
N LEU A 45 -4.23 -10.99 8.48
CA LEU A 45 -3.73 -9.96 7.57
C LEU A 45 -2.26 -9.65 7.85
N GLY A 46 -1.87 -9.50 9.12
CA GLY A 46 -0.47 -9.30 9.53
C GLY A 46 0.46 -10.42 9.07
N LEU A 47 0.07 -11.69 9.22
CA LEU A 47 0.87 -12.84 8.77
C LEU A 47 1.07 -12.87 7.26
N ILE A 48 0.01 -12.62 6.48
CA ILE A 48 0.14 -12.53 5.01
C ILE A 48 0.97 -11.31 4.61
N THR A 49 0.76 -10.17 5.27
CA THR A 49 1.55 -8.95 5.06
C THR A 49 3.03 -9.21 5.30
N LEU A 50 3.37 -9.96 6.35
CA LEU A 50 4.74 -10.36 6.66
C LEU A 50 5.33 -11.19 5.52
N PHE A 51 4.64 -12.24 5.08
CA PHE A 51 5.07 -13.08 3.97
C PHE A 51 5.33 -12.27 2.69
N VAL A 52 4.41 -11.37 2.33
CA VAL A 52 4.55 -10.51 1.14
C VAL A 52 5.69 -9.53 1.29
N GLY A 53 5.86 -8.94 2.48
CA GLY A 53 7.00 -8.07 2.78
C GLY A 53 8.34 -8.79 2.56
N ILE A 54 8.46 -10.06 2.99
CA ILE A 54 9.66 -10.88 2.77
C ILE A 54 9.87 -11.12 1.26
N GLN A 55 8.81 -11.51 0.56
CA GLN A 55 8.88 -11.79 -0.88
C GLN A 55 9.33 -10.56 -1.68
N MET A 56 8.76 -9.38 -1.37
CA MET A 56 9.11 -8.12 -2.02
C MET A 56 10.51 -7.64 -1.65
N ALA A 57 10.90 -7.74 -0.37
CA ALA A 57 12.26 -7.41 0.10
C ALA A 57 13.32 -8.28 -0.58
N GLY A 58 12.98 -9.51 -0.97
CA GLY A 58 13.84 -10.40 -1.75
C GLY A 58 14.34 -9.79 -3.07
N SER A 59 13.62 -8.81 -3.65
CA SER A 59 14.05 -8.10 -4.87
C SER A 59 15.37 -7.33 -4.68
N LEU A 60 15.77 -7.02 -3.43
CA LEU A 60 17.06 -6.38 -3.13
C LEU A 60 18.26 -7.25 -3.51
N THR A 61 18.09 -8.57 -3.59
CA THR A 61 19.15 -9.49 -4.02
C THR A 61 19.34 -9.52 -5.54
N LYS A 62 18.43 -8.90 -6.29
CA LYS A 62 18.41 -8.90 -7.76
C LYS A 62 18.86 -7.56 -8.37
N THR A 63 19.24 -6.59 -7.54
CA THR A 63 19.64 -5.25 -7.97
C THR A 63 20.96 -4.86 -7.33
N GLN A 64 21.80 -4.12 -8.06
CA GLN A 64 23.08 -3.59 -7.61
C GLN A 64 23.46 -2.36 -8.44
N ALA A 65 24.16 -1.41 -7.83
CA ALA A 65 24.72 -0.23 -8.50
C ALA A 65 26.25 -0.34 -8.52
N GLY A 66 26.82 -0.63 -9.69
CA GLY A 66 28.25 -0.90 -9.81
C GLY A 66 28.66 -2.14 -8.99
N ARG A 67 29.42 -1.93 -7.91
CA ARG A 67 29.84 -2.97 -6.96
C ARG A 67 29.04 -2.96 -5.64
N ILE A 68 28.01 -2.13 -5.55
CA ILE A 68 27.23 -1.93 -4.32
C ILE A 68 25.94 -2.73 -4.43
N ASP A 69 25.77 -3.70 -3.54
CA ASP A 69 24.60 -4.57 -3.50
C ASP A 69 23.32 -3.79 -3.19
N GLY A 70 22.20 -4.24 -3.74
CA GLY A 70 20.88 -3.63 -3.53
C GLY A 70 20.47 -3.53 -2.07
N VAL A 71 20.92 -4.46 -1.23
CA VAL A 71 20.70 -4.40 0.23
C VAL A 71 21.38 -3.17 0.84
N VAL A 72 22.60 -2.84 0.40
CA VAL A 72 23.33 -1.64 0.87
C VAL A 72 22.64 -0.37 0.37
N LEU A 73 22.20 -0.36 -0.89
CA LEU A 73 21.43 0.76 -1.44
C LEU A 73 20.12 0.99 -0.67
N ALA A 74 19.41 -0.09 -0.33
CA ALA A 74 18.19 -0.04 0.45
C ALA A 74 18.44 0.45 1.88
N LEU A 75 19.54 0.02 2.51
CA LEU A 75 19.95 0.52 3.81
C LEU A 75 20.15 2.04 3.79
N LEU A 76 20.87 2.55 2.79
CA LEU A 76 21.07 3.99 2.60
C LEU A 76 19.74 4.71 2.38
N ALA A 77 18.87 4.17 1.52
CA ALA A 77 17.56 4.74 1.22
C ALA A 77 16.65 4.79 2.46
N ILE A 78 16.59 3.71 3.24
CA ILE A 78 15.79 3.63 4.47
C ILE A 78 16.35 4.54 5.55
N ALA A 79 17.68 4.57 5.75
CA ALA A 79 18.30 5.42 6.76
C ALA A 79 18.06 6.91 6.45
N LEU A 80 18.41 7.36 5.24
CA LEU A 80 18.22 8.75 4.83
C LEU A 80 16.74 9.11 4.71
N GLY A 81 15.93 8.22 4.16
CA GLY A 81 14.50 8.42 4.01
C GLY A 81 13.76 8.49 5.34
N GLY A 82 14.12 7.62 6.28
CA GLY A 82 13.61 7.63 7.66
C GLY A 82 13.95 8.91 8.39
N LEU A 83 15.21 9.36 8.31
CA LEU A 83 15.64 10.63 8.92
C LEU A 83 14.90 11.83 8.32
N LEU A 84 14.76 11.88 6.99
CA LEU A 84 14.02 12.96 6.32
C LEU A 84 12.53 12.92 6.65
N GLY A 85 11.91 11.74 6.69
CA GLY A 85 10.50 11.61 7.02
C GLY A 85 10.21 11.93 8.49
N GLU A 86 11.11 11.60 9.40
CA GLU A 86 11.03 12.00 10.81
C GLU A 86 11.22 13.51 10.98
N TRP A 87 12.17 14.12 10.27
CA TRP A 87 12.34 15.57 10.26
C TRP A 87 11.06 16.27 9.75
N TRP A 88 10.41 15.71 8.73
CA TRP A 88 9.13 16.22 8.24
C TRP A 88 7.92 15.81 9.07
N GLN A 89 8.09 14.98 10.09
CA GLN A 89 7.00 14.46 10.94
C GLN A 89 5.88 13.82 10.10
N LEU A 90 6.26 12.96 9.14
CA LEU A 90 5.31 12.40 8.17
C LEU A 90 4.24 11.53 8.84
N GLU A 91 4.61 10.76 9.87
CA GLU A 91 3.67 9.95 10.65
C GLU A 91 2.62 10.83 11.33
N GLU A 92 3.03 11.92 11.98
CA GLU A 92 2.13 12.88 12.63
C GLU A 92 1.26 13.60 11.60
N ARG A 93 1.82 13.98 10.46
CA ARG A 93 1.06 14.65 9.39
C ARG A 93 -0.01 13.73 8.81
N LEU A 94 0.29 12.46 8.57
CA LEU A 94 -0.72 11.51 8.11
C LEU A 94 -1.80 11.30 9.16
N THR A 95 -1.41 11.20 10.44
CA THR A 95 -2.36 11.13 11.56
C THR A 95 -3.25 12.37 11.60
N ALA A 96 -2.65 13.56 11.48
CA ALA A 96 -3.35 14.84 11.47
C ALA A 96 -4.29 14.99 10.26
N VAL A 97 -3.92 14.47 9.09
CA VAL A 97 -4.80 14.42 7.91
C VAL A 97 -6.02 13.54 8.21
N GLY A 98 -5.82 12.38 8.83
CA GLY A 98 -6.92 11.52 9.26
C GLY A 98 -7.85 12.20 10.25
N ASP A 99 -7.30 12.88 11.25
CA ASP A 99 -8.08 13.60 12.26
C ASP A 99 -8.80 14.83 11.67
N TRP A 100 -8.14 15.56 10.77
CA TRP A 100 -8.74 16.68 10.05
C TRP A 100 -9.91 16.22 9.17
N LEU A 101 -9.75 15.12 8.42
CA LEU A 101 -10.82 14.53 7.63
C LEU A 101 -11.99 14.09 8.52
N LYS A 102 -11.71 13.38 9.61
CA LYS A 102 -12.75 13.01 10.59
C LYS A 102 -13.51 14.24 11.08
N GLN A 103 -12.81 15.30 11.50
CA GLN A 103 -13.42 16.53 11.98
C GLN A 103 -14.22 17.28 10.91
N ARG A 104 -13.72 17.37 9.67
CA ARG A 104 -14.36 18.09 8.57
C ARG A 104 -15.65 17.42 8.10
N PHE A 105 -15.70 16.09 8.21
CA PHE A 105 -16.82 15.26 7.80
C PHE A 105 -17.66 14.74 9.01
N LYS A 106 -17.44 15.27 10.23
CA LYS A 106 -18.16 14.90 11.47
C LYS A 106 -19.69 15.02 11.41
N ARG A 107 -20.26 15.60 10.35
CA ARG A 107 -21.71 15.76 10.18
C ARG A 107 -22.49 14.45 9.92
N GLY A 108 -21.81 13.28 9.86
CA GLY A 108 -22.41 12.00 9.46
C GLY A 108 -22.20 10.77 10.38
N GLY A 109 -21.72 10.91 11.62
CA GLY A 109 -21.53 9.75 12.54
C GLY A 109 -20.56 8.67 12.01
N GLY A 110 -20.71 7.42 12.46
CA GLY A 110 -19.80 6.29 12.18
C GLY A 110 -19.47 6.04 10.70
N PHE A 111 -20.33 6.52 9.79
CA PHE A 111 -20.07 6.57 8.34
C PHE A 111 -18.74 7.28 8.00
N THR A 112 -18.52 8.47 8.54
CA THR A 112 -17.33 9.26 8.24
C THR A 112 -16.08 8.58 8.78
N ASP A 113 -16.17 8.03 9.99
CA ASP A 113 -15.05 7.33 10.63
C ASP A 113 -14.63 6.10 9.81
N GLY A 114 -15.61 5.33 9.32
CA GLY A 114 -15.37 4.18 8.45
C GLY A 114 -14.74 4.56 7.12
N PHE A 115 -15.22 5.62 6.48
CA PHE A 115 -14.66 6.11 5.22
C PHE A 115 -13.20 6.56 5.37
N VAL A 116 -12.90 7.39 6.38
CA VAL A 116 -11.55 7.94 6.58
C VAL A 116 -10.57 6.85 6.99
N ALA A 117 -10.95 5.99 7.95
CA ALA A 117 -10.10 4.91 8.42
C ALA A 117 -9.75 3.93 7.29
N ALA A 118 -10.77 3.48 6.54
CA ALA A 118 -10.58 2.57 5.41
C ALA A 118 -9.75 3.21 4.29
N SER A 119 -10.02 4.47 3.94
CA SER A 119 -9.28 5.15 2.87
C SER A 119 -7.79 5.28 3.17
N LEU A 120 -7.44 5.67 4.40
CA LEU A 120 -6.04 5.78 4.81
C LEU A 120 -5.37 4.40 4.82
N LEU A 121 -6.01 3.40 5.42
CA LEU A 121 -5.43 2.07 5.53
C LEU A 121 -5.27 1.37 4.16
N PHE A 122 -6.27 1.51 3.28
CA PHE A 122 -6.24 0.87 1.97
C PHE A 122 -5.34 1.60 0.99
N CYS A 123 -5.20 2.93 1.06
CA CYS A 123 -4.46 3.66 0.03
C CYS A 123 -3.02 3.99 0.44
N VAL A 124 -2.71 4.12 1.72
CA VAL A 124 -1.37 4.49 2.21
C VAL A 124 -0.53 3.23 2.40
N GLY A 125 0.00 2.69 1.30
CA GLY A 125 0.87 1.53 1.33
C GLY A 125 1.85 1.46 0.15
N PRO A 126 3.09 0.96 0.35
CA PRO A 126 4.05 0.77 -0.73
C PRO A 126 3.51 -0.16 -1.83
N MET A 127 2.69 -1.14 -1.44
CA MET A 127 2.09 -2.11 -2.35
C MET A 127 1.13 -1.47 -3.36
N THR A 128 0.43 -0.40 -2.98
CA THR A 128 -0.43 0.36 -3.91
C THR A 128 0.42 0.99 -5.01
N LEU A 129 1.53 1.63 -4.64
CA LEU A 129 2.43 2.27 -5.60
C LEU A 129 3.04 1.23 -6.56
N ILE A 130 3.68 0.19 -6.01
CA ILE A 130 4.40 -0.83 -6.78
C ILE A 130 3.42 -1.67 -7.62
N GLY A 131 2.29 -2.06 -7.03
CA GLY A 131 1.24 -2.82 -7.72
C GLY A 131 0.58 -2.00 -8.84
N SER A 132 0.31 -0.72 -8.62
CA SER A 132 -0.23 0.16 -9.67
C SER A 132 0.76 0.37 -10.82
N LEU A 133 2.06 0.52 -10.52
CA LEU A 133 3.10 0.60 -11.54
C LEU A 133 3.16 -0.68 -12.39
N ASN A 134 3.24 -1.84 -11.76
CA ASN A 134 3.25 -3.13 -12.48
C ASN A 134 1.99 -3.29 -13.32
N ASN A 135 0.81 -3.03 -12.75
CA ASN A 135 -0.44 -3.21 -13.48
C ASN A 135 -0.55 -2.25 -14.67
N GLY A 136 -0.14 -0.99 -14.50
CA GLY A 136 -0.17 -0.01 -15.58
C GLY A 136 0.82 -0.28 -16.71
N LEU A 137 2.04 -0.71 -16.37
CA LEU A 137 3.14 -0.91 -17.31
C LEU A 137 3.07 -2.25 -18.04
N THR A 138 2.84 -3.34 -17.31
CA THR A 138 2.92 -4.71 -17.84
C THR A 138 1.56 -5.42 -17.90
N GLY A 139 0.54 -4.87 -17.25
CA GLY A 139 -0.75 -5.53 -17.10
C GLY A 139 -0.78 -6.53 -15.94
N ASP A 140 0.34 -6.74 -15.24
CA ASP A 140 0.41 -7.64 -14.09
C ASP A 140 -0.28 -7.02 -12.87
N ASN A 141 -1.42 -7.60 -12.49
CA ASN A 141 -2.22 -7.17 -11.36
C ASN A 141 -2.04 -8.08 -10.12
N THR A 142 -1.04 -8.98 -10.10
CA THR A 142 -0.85 -9.98 -9.04
C THR A 142 -0.78 -9.33 -7.65
N LEU A 143 0.06 -8.29 -7.50
CA LEU A 143 0.20 -7.55 -6.24
C LEU A 143 -1.10 -6.84 -5.85
N LEU A 144 -1.80 -6.24 -6.82
CA LEU A 144 -3.07 -5.55 -6.56
C LEU A 144 -4.21 -6.52 -6.25
N THR A 145 -4.19 -7.75 -6.79
CA THR A 145 -5.16 -8.80 -6.49
C THR A 145 -4.98 -9.34 -5.07
N LEU A 146 -3.72 -9.53 -4.66
CA LEU A 146 -3.39 -9.89 -3.29
C LEU A 146 -3.84 -8.79 -2.32
N LYS A 147 -3.51 -7.53 -2.64
CA LYS A 147 -3.97 -6.36 -1.89
C LYS A 147 -5.49 -6.29 -1.81
N ALA A 148 -6.19 -6.43 -2.93
CA ALA A 148 -7.65 -6.40 -3.00
C ALA A 148 -8.28 -7.42 -2.06
N THR A 149 -7.72 -8.63 -2.00
CA THR A 149 -8.17 -9.67 -1.09
C THR A 149 -7.98 -9.25 0.37
N MET A 150 -6.83 -8.66 0.71
CA MET A 150 -6.55 -8.14 2.05
C MET A 150 -7.48 -7.00 2.45
N ASP A 151 -7.67 -6.01 1.57
CA ASP A 151 -8.56 -4.88 1.79
C ASP A 151 -10.03 -5.35 1.92
N GLY A 152 -10.45 -6.34 1.12
CA GLY A 152 -11.78 -6.95 1.23
C GLY A 152 -12.02 -7.64 2.57
N LEU A 153 -11.06 -8.44 3.06
CA LEU A 153 -11.14 -9.07 4.39
C LEU A 153 -11.15 -8.02 5.51
N ALA A 154 -10.30 -7.00 5.39
CA ALA A 154 -10.26 -5.88 6.31
C ALA A 154 -11.59 -5.09 6.29
N ALA A 155 -12.20 -4.92 5.12
CA ALA A 155 -13.48 -4.23 4.96
C ALA A 155 -14.61 -4.95 5.70
N ILE A 156 -14.62 -6.28 5.76
CA ILE A 156 -15.59 -7.03 6.57
C ILE A 156 -15.48 -6.62 8.05
N ALA A 157 -14.26 -6.64 8.59
CA ALA A 157 -14.00 -6.31 9.99
C ALA A 157 -14.33 -4.83 10.29
N PHE A 158 -13.86 -3.90 9.47
CA PHE A 158 -14.10 -2.47 9.70
C PHE A 158 -15.55 -2.08 9.48
N THR A 159 -16.25 -2.64 8.50
CA THR A 159 -17.67 -2.34 8.27
C THR A 159 -18.53 -2.79 9.44
N SER A 160 -18.17 -3.89 10.10
CA SER A 160 -18.91 -4.33 11.30
C SER A 160 -18.83 -3.33 12.47
N SER A 161 -17.80 -2.47 12.48
CA SER A 161 -17.57 -1.45 13.53
C SER A 161 -17.98 -0.05 13.10
N PHE A 162 -17.70 0.32 11.86
CA PHE A 162 -17.87 1.68 11.33
C PHE A 162 -19.01 1.81 10.31
N GLY A 163 -19.68 0.70 9.97
CA GLY A 163 -20.81 0.69 9.04
C GLY A 163 -20.42 0.98 7.59
N ILE A 164 -21.41 1.38 6.80
CA ILE A 164 -21.34 1.46 5.33
C ILE A 164 -20.28 2.44 4.80
N GLY A 165 -19.79 3.35 5.64
CA GLY A 165 -18.75 4.31 5.28
C GLY A 165 -17.48 3.69 4.72
N VAL A 166 -17.14 2.47 5.14
CA VAL A 166 -15.99 1.70 4.61
C VAL A 166 -16.10 1.50 3.11
N GLY A 167 -17.30 1.21 2.57
CA GLY A 167 -17.50 1.00 1.15
C GLY A 167 -17.19 2.24 0.29
N PHE A 168 -17.31 3.45 0.86
CA PHE A 168 -16.98 4.69 0.16
C PHE A 168 -15.48 4.89 -0.06
N SER A 169 -14.61 4.15 0.66
CA SER A 169 -13.17 4.18 0.42
C SER A 169 -12.79 3.72 -1.00
N THR A 170 -13.69 2.99 -1.67
CA THR A 170 -13.55 2.62 -3.08
C THR A 170 -13.38 3.81 -4.01
N LEU A 171 -13.91 4.98 -3.66
CA LEU A 171 -13.68 6.22 -4.41
C LEU A 171 -12.21 6.63 -4.37
N ILE A 172 -11.57 6.53 -3.20
CA ILE A 172 -10.14 6.84 -3.05
C ILE A 172 -9.30 5.76 -3.75
N ILE A 173 -9.68 4.48 -3.64
CA ILE A 173 -9.02 3.40 -4.40
C ILE A 173 -9.08 3.69 -5.90
N LEU A 174 -10.25 4.05 -6.42
CA LEU A 174 -10.42 4.37 -7.84
C LEU A 174 -9.52 5.53 -8.29
N VAL A 175 -9.54 6.64 -7.55
CA VAL A 175 -8.78 7.85 -7.90
C VAL A 175 -7.28 7.63 -7.73
N TYR A 176 -6.85 7.07 -6.60
CA TYR A 176 -5.44 6.92 -6.26
C TYR A 176 -4.81 5.70 -6.94
N GLN A 177 -5.30 4.49 -6.66
CA GLN A 177 -4.74 3.25 -7.22
C GLN A 177 -4.96 3.22 -8.74
N GLY A 178 -6.18 3.54 -9.20
CA GLY A 178 -6.51 3.59 -10.62
C GLY A 178 -5.78 4.70 -11.37
N GLY A 179 -5.69 5.90 -10.77
CA GLY A 179 -4.93 7.01 -11.33
C GLY A 179 -3.45 6.69 -11.51
N LEU A 180 -2.82 6.07 -10.50
CA LEU A 180 -1.43 5.63 -10.58
C LEU A 180 -1.23 4.59 -11.70
N SER A 181 -2.12 3.60 -11.81
CA SER A 181 -2.04 2.59 -12.86
C SER A 181 -2.18 3.20 -14.27
N LEU A 182 -3.08 4.15 -14.45
CA LEU A 182 -3.23 4.85 -15.73
C LEU A 182 -2.01 5.71 -16.05
N ALA A 183 -1.50 6.47 -15.07
CA ALA A 183 -0.30 7.28 -15.24
C ALA A 183 0.91 6.42 -15.64
N ALA A 184 1.11 5.28 -14.97
CA ALA A 184 2.14 4.32 -15.31
C ALA A 184 1.96 3.78 -16.73
N GLY A 185 0.74 3.40 -17.12
CA GLY A 185 0.45 2.90 -18.46
C GLY A 185 0.55 3.94 -19.59
N LEU A 186 0.47 5.24 -19.28
CA LEU A 186 0.77 6.32 -20.24
C LEU A 186 2.28 6.48 -20.44
N LEU A 187 3.06 6.25 -19.38
CA LEU A 187 4.52 6.32 -19.39
C LEU A 187 5.18 5.01 -19.82
N ALA A 188 4.41 3.99 -20.19
CA ALA A 188 4.91 2.65 -20.55
C ALA A 188 5.88 2.61 -21.73
N GLN A 189 5.85 3.61 -22.62
CA GLN A 189 6.81 3.72 -23.72
C GLN A 189 8.14 4.38 -23.31
N SER A 190 8.16 5.05 -22.15
CA SER A 190 9.31 5.79 -21.65
C SER A 190 9.94 5.14 -20.41
N LEU A 191 9.23 4.23 -19.75
CA LEU A 191 9.68 3.53 -18.56
C LEU A 191 10.20 2.13 -18.92
N PRO A 192 11.35 1.71 -18.37
CA PRO A 192 11.86 0.35 -18.52
C PRO A 192 10.92 -0.70 -17.91
N ASP A 193 11.12 -1.96 -18.30
CA ASP A 193 10.35 -3.09 -17.77
C ASP A 193 10.51 -3.19 -16.23
N PRO A 194 9.42 -3.05 -15.45
CA PRO A 194 9.44 -3.15 -13.99
C PRO A 194 10.10 -4.42 -13.43
N ALA A 195 10.05 -5.53 -14.18
CA ALA A 195 10.58 -6.80 -13.71
C ALA A 195 12.11 -6.86 -13.71
N THR A 196 12.77 -6.01 -14.50
CA THR A 196 14.22 -6.03 -14.71
C THR A 196 14.89 -4.71 -14.37
N ASP A 197 14.13 -3.62 -14.26
CA ASP A 197 14.66 -2.31 -13.93
C ASP A 197 15.26 -2.29 -12.50
N PRO A 198 16.56 -1.98 -12.36
CA PRO A 198 17.23 -1.97 -11.06
C PRO A 198 16.63 -0.97 -10.06
N CYS A 199 16.11 0.16 -10.53
CA CYS A 199 15.44 1.15 -9.67
C CYS A 199 14.09 0.62 -9.19
N VAL A 200 13.29 0.01 -10.07
CA VAL A 200 12.01 -0.59 -9.68
C VAL A 200 12.20 -1.76 -8.73
N LEU A 201 13.21 -2.62 -8.95
CA LEU A 201 13.58 -3.69 -8.03
C LEU A 201 14.00 -3.16 -6.66
N LEU A 202 14.75 -2.05 -6.64
CA LEU A 202 15.18 -1.40 -5.40
C LEU A 202 13.99 -0.78 -4.65
N VAL A 203 13.10 -0.05 -5.34
CA VAL A 203 11.86 0.49 -4.76
C VAL A 203 10.95 -0.62 -4.27
N THR A 204 10.85 -1.73 -5.01
CA THR A 204 10.09 -2.93 -4.61
C THR A 204 10.63 -3.51 -3.32
N GLY A 205 11.95 -3.64 -3.23
CA GLY A 205 12.63 -4.15 -2.05
C GLY A 205 12.47 -3.26 -0.82
N VAL A 206 12.69 -1.94 -0.97
CA VAL A 206 12.47 -0.95 0.10
C VAL A 206 11.00 -0.94 0.53
N GLY A 207 10.06 -0.99 -0.42
CA GLY A 207 8.64 -1.12 -0.14
C GLY A 207 8.30 -2.41 0.58
N GLY A 208 8.97 -3.53 0.26
CA GLY A 208 8.87 -4.79 0.98
C GLY A 208 9.30 -4.66 2.45
N LEU A 209 10.43 -4.00 2.72
CA LEU A 209 10.89 -3.72 4.08
C LEU A 209 9.91 -2.84 4.87
N MET A 210 9.30 -1.84 4.22
CA MET A 210 8.24 -1.05 4.83
C MET A 210 6.99 -1.89 5.15
N ILE A 211 6.59 -2.79 4.24
CA ILE A 211 5.49 -3.73 4.44
C ILE A 211 5.77 -4.68 5.62
N LEU A 212 7.02 -5.11 5.83
CA LEU A 212 7.41 -5.83 7.03
C LEU A 212 7.13 -5.01 8.29
N GLY A 213 7.48 -3.73 8.30
CA GLY A 213 7.13 -2.82 9.41
C GLY A 213 5.63 -2.76 9.69
N ILE A 214 4.80 -2.68 8.64
CA ILE A 214 3.33 -2.70 8.76
C ILE A 214 2.87 -4.03 9.37
N SER A 215 3.44 -5.15 8.94
CA SER A 215 3.07 -6.47 9.46
C SER A 215 3.35 -6.61 10.96
N LEU A 216 4.46 -6.03 11.45
CA LEU A 216 4.80 -6.04 12.87
C LEU A 216 3.80 -5.21 13.69
N ASN A 217 3.34 -4.08 13.14
CA ASN A 217 2.30 -3.27 13.76
C ASN A 217 0.96 -4.01 13.81
N LEU A 218 0.56 -4.67 12.71
CA LEU A 218 -0.69 -5.45 12.63
C LEU A 218 -0.70 -6.65 13.58
N LEU A 219 0.47 -7.27 13.79
CA LEU A 219 0.64 -8.37 14.73
C LEU A 219 0.83 -7.90 16.18
N GLU A 220 0.89 -6.59 16.43
CA GLU A 220 1.16 -5.97 17.72
C GLU A 220 2.50 -6.43 18.35
N ILE A 221 3.49 -6.78 17.52
CA ILE A 221 4.81 -7.27 17.96
C ILE A 221 5.78 -6.10 18.22
N ALA A 222 5.73 -5.08 17.36
CA ALA A 222 6.54 -3.87 17.47
C ALA A 222 5.77 -2.66 16.94
N GLN A 223 6.21 -1.45 17.32
CA GLN A 223 5.66 -0.18 16.83
C GLN A 223 6.67 0.48 15.89
N VAL A 224 6.47 0.29 14.59
CA VAL A 224 7.30 0.84 13.52
C VAL A 224 6.59 2.02 12.89
N ARG A 225 7.24 3.18 12.85
CA ARG A 225 6.72 4.40 12.21
C ARG A 225 6.91 4.35 10.70
N VAL A 226 6.14 3.50 10.04
CA VAL A 226 6.33 3.17 8.62
C VAL A 226 6.21 4.39 7.73
N ALA A 227 5.36 5.37 8.08
CA ALA A 227 5.20 6.56 7.27
C ALA A 227 6.47 7.43 7.22
N SER A 228 7.26 7.45 8.30
CA SER A 228 8.55 8.14 8.32
C SER A 228 9.52 7.57 7.28
N PHE A 229 9.34 6.33 6.81
CA PHE A 229 10.17 5.74 5.75
C PHE A 229 9.65 6.02 4.32
N LEU A 230 8.50 6.65 4.12
CA LEU A 230 7.97 6.95 2.77
C LEU A 230 8.97 7.66 1.83
N PRO A 231 9.81 8.62 2.29
CA PRO A 231 10.80 9.24 1.43
C PRO A 231 11.85 8.26 0.88
N ALA A 232 12.07 7.12 1.54
CA ALA A 232 12.98 6.09 1.06
C ALA A 232 12.59 5.55 -0.32
N LEU A 233 11.29 5.47 -0.63
CA LEU A 233 10.80 5.03 -1.95
C LEU A 233 11.23 5.99 -3.07
N ALA A 234 11.32 7.29 -2.78
CA ALA A 234 11.79 8.29 -3.74
C ALA A 234 13.32 8.41 -3.77
N LEU A 235 13.99 8.21 -2.63
CA LEU A 235 15.45 8.27 -2.54
C LEU A 235 16.13 7.04 -3.14
N ALA A 236 15.51 5.87 -3.07
CA ALA A 236 16.02 4.62 -3.65
C ALA A 236 16.52 4.79 -5.10
N PRO A 237 15.70 5.22 -6.08
CA PRO A 237 16.18 5.42 -7.45
C PRO A 237 17.25 6.52 -7.54
N LEU A 238 17.15 7.58 -6.74
CA LEU A 238 18.12 8.68 -6.74
C LEU A 238 19.51 8.21 -6.28
N ILE A 239 19.58 7.42 -5.21
CA ILE A 239 20.81 6.81 -4.70
C ILE A 239 21.38 5.85 -5.75
N TYR A 240 20.54 5.03 -6.39
CA TYR A 240 20.96 4.16 -7.48
C TYR A 240 21.64 4.96 -8.59
N PHE A 241 21.02 6.03 -9.09
CA PHE A 241 21.59 6.85 -10.17
C PHE A 241 22.91 7.53 -9.81
N ILE A 242 23.10 7.93 -8.55
CA ILE A 242 24.35 8.56 -8.09
C ILE A 242 25.48 7.53 -8.02
N LEU A 243 25.19 6.31 -7.54
CA LEU A 243 26.19 5.27 -7.28
C LEU A 243 26.42 4.31 -8.46
N ALA A 244 25.53 4.32 -9.45
CA ALA A 244 25.68 3.55 -10.69
C ALA A 244 26.59 4.23 -11.72
N ARG A 245 26.99 5.49 -11.47
CA ARG A 245 28.00 6.22 -12.25
C ARG A 245 29.40 5.88 -11.77
#